data_AF-A0A946H4X2-F1
#
_entry.id   AF-A0A946H4X2-F1
#
_cell.length_a   1.000
_cell.length_b   1.000
_cell.length_c   1.000
_cell.angle_alpha   90.00
_cell.angle_beta   90.00
_cell.angle_gamma   90.00
#
_symmetry.space_group_name_H-M   'P 1'
#
loop_
_entity.id
_entity.type
_entity.pdbx_description
1 polymer ?
#
loop_
_entity_poly.entity_id
_entity_poly.type
_entity_poly.pdbx_seq_one_letter_code
_entity_poly.pdbx_strand_id
1 'polypeptide(L)' 'MATIRRRFYKWQVQIRRTGQAPISKSFTKKPDALAWARKMEAAADRGELAN' A
#
# COMPACT_ATOMS: atom_id res chain seq x y z
N MET A 1 -6.85 4.57 -3.13
CA MET A 1 -6.61 4.77 -1.68
C MET A 1 -5.84 3.58 -1.12
N ALA A 2 -4.88 3.82 -0.22
CA ALA A 2 -4.19 2.75 0.49
C ALA A 2 -5.00 2.29 1.72
N THR A 3 -5.09 0.98 1.93
CA THR A 3 -5.77 0.35 3.05
C THR A 3 -4.78 -0.51 3.80
N ILE A 4 -4.61 -0.26 5.09
CA ILE A 4 -3.75 -1.06 5.97
C ILE A 4 -4.64 -1.98 6.80
N ARG A 5 -4.45 -3.29 6.66
CA ARG A 5 -5.16 -4.32 7.45
C ARG A 5 -4.17 -5.19 8.19
N ARG A 6 -4.51 -5.60 9.42
CA ARG A 6 -3.73 -6.57 10.19
C ARG A 6 -4.30 -7.97 9.93
N ARG A 7 -3.45 -8.91 9.49
CA ARG A 7 -3.81 -10.33 9.33
C ARG A 7 -2.81 -11.17 10.11
N PHE A 8 -3.30 -11.90 11.12
CA PHE A 8 -2.47 -12.58 12.11
C PHE A 8 -1.43 -11.62 12.72
N TYR A 9 -0.14 -11.87 12.46
CA TYR A 9 1.00 -11.10 12.97
C TYR A 9 1.62 -10.15 11.93
N LYS A 10 0.95 -9.93 10.78
CA LYS A 10 1.46 -9.10 9.69
C LYS A 10 0.50 -7.95 9.37
N TRP A 11 1.09 -6.83 8.98
CA TRP A 11 0.46 -5.62 8.47
C TRP A 11 0.46 -5.68 6.95
N GLN A 12 -0.70 -5.94 6.36
CA GLN A 12 -0.86 -5.91 4.93
C GLN A 12 -1.38 -4.54 4.49
N VAL A 13 -0.66 -3.91 3.58
CA VAL A 13 -1.08 -2.68 2.91
C VAL A 13 -1.57 -3.06 1.52
N GLN A 14 -2.73 -2.57 1.13
CA GLN A 14 -3.33 -2.76 -0.18
C GLN A 14 -3.62 -1.40 -0.81
N ILE A 15 -3.15 -1.16 -2.03
CA ILE A 15 -3.42 0.05 -2.79
C ILE A 15 -4.37 -0.32 -3.92
N ARG A 16 -5.53 0.34 -3.94
CA ARG A 16 -6.51 0.20 -5.02
C ARG A 16 -6.62 1.53 -5.76
N ARG A 17 -6.44 1.50 -7.08
CA ARG A 17 -6.64 2.62 -8.00
C ARG A 17 -7.53 2.12 -9.14
N THR A 18 -8.47 2.97 -9.57
CA THR A 18 -9.37 2.65 -10.67
C THR A 18 -8.56 2.50 -11.95
N GLY A 19 -8.72 1.40 -12.67
CA GLY A 19 -7.98 1.12 -13.91
C GLY A 19 -6.57 0.53 -13.74
N GLN A 20 -6.12 0.25 -12.51
CA GLN A 20 -4.83 -0.42 -12.24
C GLN A 20 -5.02 -1.68 -11.40
N ALA A 21 -4.11 -2.64 -11.57
CA ALA A 21 -4.10 -3.84 -10.73
C ALA A 21 -3.88 -3.47 -9.26
N PRO A 22 -4.65 -4.07 -8.32
CA PRO A 22 -4.47 -3.79 -6.91
C PRO A 22 -3.13 -4.33 -6.42
N ILE A 23 -2.27 -3.46 -5.92
CA ILE A 23 -0.98 -3.87 -5.34
C ILE A 23 -1.17 -4.13 -3.86
N SER A 24 -0.61 -5.22 -3.35
CA SER A 24 -0.57 -5.47 -1.91
C SER A 24 0.80 -5.93 -1.43
N LYS A 25 1.19 -5.49 -0.25
CA LYS A 25 2.45 -5.87 0.39
C LYS A 25 2.25 -6.07 1.88
N SER A 26 2.90 -7.09 2.44
CA SER A 26 2.79 -7.44 3.86
C SER A 26 4.10 -7.13 4.59
N PHE A 27 3.99 -6.63 5.82
CA PHE A 27 5.08 -6.24 6.70
C PHE A 27 4.88 -6.87 8.07
N THR A 28 5.96 -7.19 8.78
CA THR A 28 5.88 -7.63 10.19
C THR A 28 5.76 -6.45 11.14
N LYS A 29 6.36 -5.30 10.81
CA LYS A 29 6.32 -4.10 11.64
C LYS A 29 5.29 -3.10 11.11
N LYS A 30 4.51 -2.51 12.03
CA LYS A 30 3.52 -1.46 11.71
C LYS A 30 4.15 -0.20 11.11
N PRO A 31 5.30 0.31 11.62
CA PRO A 31 5.96 1.47 11.04
C PRO A 31 6.35 1.28 9.58
N ASP A 32 6.87 0.10 9.22
CA ASP A 32 7.26 -0.23 7.85
C ASP A 32 6.06 -0.22 6.91
N ALA A 33 4.93 -0.79 7.36
CA ALA A 33 3.67 -0.75 6.63
C ALA A 33 3.18 0.69 6.40
N LEU A 34 3.24 1.55 7.43
CA LEU A 34 2.84 2.95 7.32
C LEU A 34 3.73 3.74 6.38
N ALA A 35 5.05 3.56 6.47
CA ALA A 35 6.02 4.22 5.60
C ALA A 35 5.81 3.82 4.13
N TRP A 36 5.60 2.52 3.87
CA TRP A 36 5.31 2.05 2.53
C TRP A 36 3.95 2.54 2.03
N ALA A 37 2.90 2.51 2.87
CA ALA A 37 1.58 3.04 2.50
C ALA A 37 1.67 4.50 2.04
N ARG A 38 2.33 5.37 2.82
CA ARG A 38 2.54 6.78 2.46
C ARG A 38 3.33 6.96 1.17
N LYS A 39 4.43 6.21 1.01
CA LYS A 39 5.24 6.27 -0.22
C LYS A 39 4.40 5.91 -1.45
N MET A 40 3.56 4.88 -1.32
CA MET A 40 2.71 4.43 -2.41
C MET A 40 1.54 5.36 -2.67
N GLU A 41 0.93 5.97 -1.65
CA GLU A 41 -0.08 7.01 -1.88
C GLU A 41 0.52 8.22 -2.60
N ALA A 42 1.69 8.69 -2.19
CA ALA A 42 2.38 9.77 -2.88
C ALA A 42 2.74 9.43 -4.32
N ALA A 43 3.21 8.20 -4.59
CA ALA A 43 3.45 7.73 -5.96
C ALA A 43 2.15 7.63 -6.78
N ALA A 44 1.05 7.25 -6.12
CA ALA A 44 -0.25 7.11 -6.77
C ALA A 44 -0.87 8.45 -7.11
N ASP A 45 -0.63 9.46 -6.26
CA ASP A 45 -1.04 10.85 -6.50
C ASP A 45 -0.21 11.49 -7.62
N ARG A 46 1.06 11.12 -7.75
CA ARG A 46 1.92 11.53 -8.88
C ARG A 46 1.65 10.78 -10.19
N GLY A 47 0.80 9.75 -10.19
CA GLY A 47 0.54 8.94 -11.38
C GLY A 47 1.65 7.95 -11.76
N GLU A 48 2.70 7.84 -10.94
CA GLU A 48 3.89 6.98 -11.17
C GLU A 48 3.62 5.49 -10.93
N LEU A 49 2.39 5.13 -10.60
CA LEU A 49 1.97 3.75 -10.33
C LEU A 49 1.51 2.99 -11.59
N ALA A 50 1.62 3.63 -12.76
CA ALA A 50 1.35 3.03 -14.06
C ALA A 50 2.65 2.57 -14.74
N ASN A 51 2.78 1.26 -14.96
CA ASN A 51 3.42 0.70 -16.15
C ASN A 51 2.58 -0.50 -16.59
#